data_AF-A0A1M7AEJ1-F1
#
_entry.id   AF-A0A1M7AEJ1-F1
#
_cell.length_a   1.000
_cell.length_b   1.000
_cell.length_c   1.000
_cell.angle_alpha   90.00
_cell.angle_beta   90.00
_cell.angle_gamma   90.00
#
_symmetry.space_group_name_H-M   'P 1'
#
loop_
_entity.id
_entity.type
_entity.pdbx_description
1 polymer ?
#
loop_
_entity_poly.entity_id
_entity_poly.type
_entity_poly.pdbx_seq_one_letter_code
_entity_poly.pdbx_strand_id
1 'polypeptide(L)' 'MAETIYKSLKSNTQYIVRGNPNRAYLQATGEMANNPKVLDQIAHVRRGAYDFATVDWMARQLMNTY' A
#
# COMPACT_ATOMS: atom_id res chain seq x y z
N MET A 1 -7.31 -15.39 0.11
CA MET A 1 -6.41 -14.23 0.17
C MET A 1 -7.28 -12.99 0.03
N ALA A 2 -7.18 -12.07 0.99
CA ALA A 2 -7.89 -10.80 0.89
C ALA A 2 -7.10 -9.86 -0.02
N GLU A 3 -7.81 -9.20 -0.93
CA GLU A 3 -7.26 -8.15 -1.79
C GLU A 3 -8.11 -6.89 -1.61
N THR A 4 -7.47 -5.74 -1.41
CA THR A 4 -8.16 -4.45 -1.33
C THR A 4 -7.41 -3.42 -2.16
N ILE A 5 -8.14 -2.73 -3.02
CA ILE A 5 -7.58 -1.76 -3.96
C ILE A 5 -8.04 -0.37 -3.55
N TYR A 6 -7.08 0.53 -3.34
CA TYR A 6 -7.28 1.92 -3.00
C TYR A 6 -6.79 2.79 -4.15
N LYS A 7 -7.65 3.68 -4.68
CA LYS A 7 -7.24 4.62 -5.73
C LYS A 7 -6.97 5.97 -5.10
N SER A 8 -5.79 6.53 -5.36
CA SER A 8 -5.43 7.89 -4.98
C SER A 8 -6.48 8.90 -5.46
N LEU A 9 -6.74 9.91 -4.63
CA LEU A 9 -7.63 11.03 -4.96
C LEU A 9 -6.93 12.15 -5.74
N LYS A 10 -5.58 12.16 -5.78
CA LYS A 10 -4.80 13.26 -6.36
C LYS A 10 -3.95 12.86 -7.55
N SER A 11 -3.67 11.57 -7.73
CA SER A 11 -2.92 11.01 -8.85
C SER A 11 -3.60 9.77 -9.40
N ASN A 12 -3.21 9.32 -10.60
CA ASN A 12 -3.74 8.08 -11.16
C ASN A 12 -3.05 6.83 -10.57
N THR A 13 -2.73 6.88 -9.27
CA THR A 13 -2.03 5.82 -8.54
C THR A 13 -3.01 4.91 -7.83
N GLN A 14 -2.81 3.61 -7.92
CA GLN A 14 -3.55 2.58 -7.19
C GLN A 14 -2.63 1.91 -6.18
N TYR A 15 -3.09 1.77 -4.95
CA TYR A 15 -2.47 1.05 -3.86
C TYR A 15 -3.24 -0.24 -3.62
N ILE A 16 -2.59 -1.37 -3.85
CA ILE A 16 -3.18 -2.70 -3.76
C ILE A 16 -2.60 -3.38 -2.53
N VAL A 17 -3.47 -3.74 -1.59
CA VAL A 17 -3.13 -4.51 -0.39
C VAL A 17 -3.50 -5.96 -0.64
N ARG A 18 -2.53 -6.88 -0.49
CA ARG A 18 -2.72 -8.32 -0.71
C ARG A 18 -2.16 -9.11 0.45
N GLY A 19 -2.89 -10.10 0.95
CA GLY A 19 -2.31 -11.06 1.88
C GLY A 19 -3.32 -11.79 2.75
N ASN A 20 -2.80 -12.29 3.86
CA ASN A 20 -3.53 -12.97 4.91
C ASN A 20 -3.57 -12.08 6.17
N PRO A 21 -4.44 -12.35 7.15
CA PRO A 21 -4.56 -11.54 8.35
C PRO A 21 -3.22 -11.30 9.05
N ASN A 22 -2.38 -12.35 9.14
CA ASN A 22 -1.07 -12.33 9.81
C ASN A 22 0.07 -11.75 8.95
N ARG A 23 -0.16 -11.53 7.65
CA ARG A 23 0.87 -11.00 6.74
C ARG A 23 0.25 -10.42 5.48
N ALA A 24 0.43 -9.12 5.31
CA ALA A 24 0.00 -8.39 4.12
C ALA A 24 1.16 -7.70 3.40
N TYR A 25 0.91 -7.41 2.14
CA TYR A 25 1.82 -6.75 1.23
C TYR A 25 1.13 -5.56 0.61
N LEU A 26 1.89 -4.49 0.40
CA LEU A 26 1.45 -3.29 -0.29
C LEU A 26 2.12 -3.24 -1.67
N GLN A 27 1.33 -2.96 -2.70
CA GLN A 27 1.80 -2.72 -4.05
C GLN A 27 1.24 -1.37 -4.52
N ALA A 28 2.03 -0.57 -5.22
CA ALA A 28 1.58 0.67 -5.85
C ALA A 28 1.75 0.57 -7.37
N THR A 29 0.77 1.05 -8.14
CA THR A 29 0.80 1.12 -9.60
C THR A 29 0.31 2.49 -10.06
N GLY A 30 1.04 3.14 -10.99
CA GLY A 30 0.70 4.47 -11.49
C GLY A 30 1.80 5.52 -11.25
N GLU A 31 1.43 6.79 -11.27
CA GLU A 31 2.38 7.92 -11.26
C GLU A 31 3.24 7.97 -10.01
N MET A 32 2.66 7.68 -8.84
CA MET A 32 3.37 7.71 -7.55
C MET A 32 3.99 6.36 -7.20
N ALA A 33 3.90 5.34 -8.05
CA ALA A 33 4.53 4.05 -7.81
C ALA A 33 6.06 4.14 -7.76
N ASN A 34 6.64 5.09 -8.50
CA ASN A 34 8.08 5.38 -8.49
C ASN A 34 8.48 6.45 -7.46
N ASN A 35 7.54 6.93 -6.64
CA ASN A 35 7.85 7.92 -5.63
C ASN A 35 8.71 7.27 -4.52
N PRO A 36 9.87 7.83 -4.16
CA PRO A 36 10.77 7.24 -3.18
C PRO A 36 10.10 7.01 -1.81
N LYS A 37 9.12 7.84 -1.43
CA LYS A 37 8.38 7.66 -0.17
C LYS A 37 7.42 6.47 -0.21
N VAL A 38 6.77 6.24 -1.35
CA VAL A 38 5.89 5.07 -1.57
C VAL A 38 6.73 3.79 -1.61
N LEU A 39 7.86 3.82 -2.31
CA LEU A 39 8.80 2.71 -2.37
C LEU A 39 9.39 2.35 -1.00
N ASP A 40 9.74 3.36 -0.19
CA ASP A 40 10.22 3.14 1.18
C ASP A 40 9.14 2.47 2.04
N GLN A 41 7.88 2.91 1.98
CA GLN A 41 6.79 2.26 2.69
C GLN A 41 6.55 0.82 2.22
N ILE A 42 6.57 0.56 0.92
CA ILE A 42 6.45 -0.81 0.40
C ILE A 42 7.60 -1.69 0.89
N ALA A 43 8.83 -1.16 0.90
CA ALA A 43 9.99 -1.87 1.41
C ALA A 43 9.87 -2.14 2.91
N HIS A 44 9.37 -1.18 3.68
CA HIS A 44 9.09 -1.32 5.10
C HIS A 44 8.06 -2.42 5.34
N VAL A 45 6.93 -2.39 4.64
CA VAL A 45 5.87 -3.41 4.73
C VAL A 45 6.37 -4.79 4.30
N ARG A 46 7.30 -4.87 3.35
CA ARG A 46 7.89 -6.15 2.94
C ARG A 46 8.86 -6.71 3.98
N ARG A 47 9.58 -5.84 4.71
CA ARG A 47 10.56 -6.23 5.75
C ARG A 47 9.89 -6.56 7.08
N GLY A 48 8.94 -5.74 7.52
CA GLY A 48 8.15 -6.01 8.72
C GLY A 48 7.02 -6.97 8.36
N ALA A 49 6.86 -8.05 9.11
CA ALA A 49 5.68 -8.90 8.97
C ALA A 49 4.47 -8.16 9.57
N TYR A 50 3.81 -7.31 8.77
CA TYR A 50 2.64 -6.55 9.20
C TYR A 50 1.35 -7.27 8.88
N ASP A 51 0.41 -7.16 9.81
CA ASP A 51 -0.95 -7.65 9.65
C ASP A 51 -1.72 -6.85 8.59
N PHE A 52 -2.76 -7.48 8.05
CA PHE A 52 -3.60 -6.88 7.00
C PHE A 52 -4.18 -5.52 7.41
N ALA A 53 -4.64 -5.38 8.65
CA ALA A 53 -5.20 -4.13 9.16
C ALA A 53 -4.19 -2.97 9.14
N THR A 54 -2.92 -3.26 9.46
CA THR A 54 -1.86 -2.25 9.45
C THR A 54 -1.56 -1.80 8.02
N VAL A 55 -1.40 -2.74 7.10
CA VAL A 55 -1.11 -2.43 5.69
C VAL A 55 -2.31 -1.72 5.03
N ASP A 56 -3.54 -2.09 5.40
CA ASP A 56 -4.77 -1.43 4.97
C ASP A 56 -4.81 0.04 5.41
N TRP A 57 -4.53 0.30 6.69
CA TRP A 57 -4.43 1.65 7.22
C TRP A 57 -3.36 2.47 6.49
N MET A 58 -2.18 1.89 6.22
CA MET A 58 -1.11 2.57 5.47
C MET A 58 -1.53 2.90 4.04
N ALA A 59 -2.21 1.98 3.34
CA ALA A 59 -2.72 2.22 1.99
C ALA A 59 -3.73 3.36 1.94
N ARG A 60 -4.62 3.47 2.95
CA ARG A 60 -5.56 4.59 3.08
C ARG A 60 -4.86 5.93 3.32
N GLN A 61 -3.77 5.95 4.11
CA GLN A 61 -2.97 7.16 4.32
C GLN A 61 -2.31 7.61 3.02
N LEU A 62 -1.73 6.67 2.26
CA LEU A 62 -1.15 6.95 0.94
C LEU A 62 -2.18 7.48 -0.05
N MET A 63 -3.38 6.90 -0.07
CA MET A 63 -4.50 7.31 -0.92
C MET A 63 -4.91 8.77 -0.73
N ASN A 64 -4.87 9.28 0.50
CA ASN A 64 -5.23 10.66 0.83
C ASN A 64 -4.06 11.64 0.64
N THR A 65 -2.83 11.15 0.81
CA THR A 65 -1.63 11.98 0.77
C THR A 65 -1.25 12.31 -0.68
N TYR A 66 -1.14 11.28 -1.51
CA TYR A 66 -0.67 11.31 -2.90
C TYR A 66 -1.79 10.98 -3.86
#